data_AF-A0A2N9XYR5-F1
#
_entry.id   AF-A0A2N9XYR5-F1
#
_cell.length_a   1.000
_cell.length_b   1.000
_cell.length_c   1.000
_cell.angle_alpha   90.00
_cell.angle_beta   90.00
_cell.angle_gamma   90.00
#
_symmetry.space_group_name_H-M   'P 1'
#
loop_
_entity.id
_entity.type
_entity.pdbx_description
1 polymer ?
#
loop_
_entity_poly.entity_id
_entity_poly.type
_entity_poly.pdbx_seq_one_letter_code
_entity_poly.pdbx_strand_id
1 'polypeptide(L)'
;MTNVANTKEAFVNAARQYMCKAVISAVPDIAPYDGHLHVKMFNVREMTDFFQRCSEFESSYDDGLNGVREKALMIVDQDGKPMFYPDSREDLEFLADLPSKVLAAVQDHFFLINGDAGLKKQLQDAKNS
;
A
#
# COMPACT_ATOMS: atom_id res chain seq x y z
N MET A 1 -7.70 -0.56 46.09
CA MET A 1 -7.77 0.36 44.94
C MET A 1 -7.03 -0.30 43.78
N THR A 2 -7.76 -0.97 42.89
CA THR A 2 -7.20 -1.66 41.72
C THR A 2 -6.79 -0.61 40.68
N ASN A 3 -5.56 -0.74 40.21
CA ASN A 3 -4.85 0.27 39.43
C ASN A 3 -5.40 0.36 37.98
N VAL A 4 -6.43 1.19 37.77
CA VAL A 4 -7.17 1.35 36.49
C VAL A 4 -6.27 1.83 35.34
N ALA A 5 -5.12 2.46 35.64
CA ALA A 5 -4.15 2.87 34.62
C ALA A 5 -3.53 1.66 33.88
N ASN A 6 -3.39 0.52 34.56
CA ASN A 6 -2.69 -0.66 34.04
C ASN A 6 -3.57 -1.52 33.12
N THR A 7 -4.90 -1.52 33.33
CA THR A 7 -5.83 -2.34 32.53
C THR A 7 -6.04 -1.80 31.12
N LYS A 8 -6.06 -0.47 30.92
CA LYS A 8 -6.18 0.13 29.59
C LYS A 8 -4.92 -0.11 28.75
N GLU A 9 -3.74 0.10 29.31
CA GLU A 9 -2.47 -0.15 28.61
C GLU A 9 -2.28 -1.63 28.26
N ALA A 10 -2.61 -2.54 29.19
CA ALA A 10 -2.60 -3.97 28.93
C ALA A 10 -3.58 -4.35 27.81
N PHE A 11 -4.79 -3.80 27.80
CA PHE A 11 -5.75 -4.00 26.73
C PHE A 11 -5.25 -3.45 25.39
N VAL A 12 -4.70 -2.23 25.35
CA VAL A 12 -4.17 -1.63 24.12
C VAL A 12 -2.98 -2.44 23.58
N ASN A 13 -2.07 -2.91 24.43
CA ASN A 13 -0.96 -3.78 24.00
C ASN A 13 -1.45 -5.16 23.54
N ALA A 14 -2.42 -5.73 24.23
CA ALA A 14 -3.08 -6.97 23.82
C ALA A 14 -3.96 -6.78 22.57
N ALA A 15 -4.42 -5.56 22.26
CA ALA A 15 -5.13 -5.25 21.02
C ALA A 15 -4.14 -4.98 19.88
N ARG A 16 -2.97 -4.41 20.14
CA ARG A 16 -1.91 -4.13 19.16
C ARG A 16 -1.42 -5.39 18.44
N GLN A 17 -1.38 -6.54 19.12
CA GLN A 17 -1.06 -7.82 18.46
C GLN A 17 -2.16 -8.27 17.47
N TYR A 18 -3.41 -7.79 17.65
CA TYR A 18 -4.54 -8.02 16.74
C TYR A 18 -4.75 -6.84 15.76
N MET A 19 -4.10 -5.69 15.98
CA MET A 19 -3.95 -4.67 14.95
C MET A 19 -2.96 -5.22 13.94
N CYS A 20 -3.51 -5.85 12.89
CA CYS A 20 -2.75 -6.59 11.88
C CYS A 20 -1.43 -5.91 11.54
N LYS A 21 -0.33 -6.67 11.66
CA LYS A 21 0.94 -6.28 11.05
C LYS A 21 0.67 -5.91 9.59
N ALA A 22 1.29 -4.83 9.13
CA ALA A 22 1.18 -4.41 7.74
C ALA A 22 1.50 -5.60 6.82
N VAL A 23 0.58 -5.92 5.92
CA VAL A 23 0.80 -6.96 4.92
C VAL A 23 1.50 -6.31 3.74
N ILE A 24 2.76 -6.67 3.56
CA ILE A 24 3.61 -6.20 2.46
C ILE A 24 3.86 -7.40 1.56
N SER A 25 3.59 -7.26 0.27
CA SER A 25 3.68 -8.34 -0.70
C SER A 25 4.55 -7.91 -1.87
N ALA A 26 5.54 -8.73 -2.22
CA ALA A 26 6.32 -8.53 -3.43
C ALA A 26 5.42 -8.64 -4.66
N VAL A 27 5.65 -7.78 -5.64
CA VAL A 27 4.98 -7.85 -6.94
C VAL A 27 5.61 -8.98 -7.76
N PRO A 28 4.84 -9.98 -8.21
CA PRO A 28 5.38 -11.12 -8.97
C PRO A 28 5.56 -10.80 -10.46
N ASP A 29 6.35 -11.62 -11.15
CA ASP A 29 6.47 -11.69 -12.62
C ASP A 29 6.89 -10.38 -13.33
N ILE A 30 7.77 -9.60 -12.68
CA ILE A 30 8.23 -8.28 -13.16
C ILE A 30 9.73 -8.24 -13.46
N ALA A 31 10.34 -9.35 -13.87
CA ALA A 31 11.76 -9.42 -14.25
C ALA A 31 12.23 -8.20 -15.10
N PRO A 32 13.38 -7.59 -14.75
CA PRO A 32 14.36 -7.99 -13.72
C PRO A 32 14.06 -7.47 -12.30
N TYR A 33 12.89 -6.89 -12.04
CA TYR A 33 12.54 -6.22 -10.79
C TYR A 33 11.91 -7.15 -9.73
N ASP A 34 11.93 -8.47 -9.96
CA ASP A 34 11.35 -9.45 -9.04
C ASP A 34 11.95 -9.32 -7.65
N GLY A 35 11.09 -9.21 -6.63
CA GLY A 35 11.52 -9.03 -5.23
C GLY A 35 12.03 -7.64 -4.87
N HIS A 36 12.05 -6.68 -5.81
CA HIS A 36 12.47 -5.30 -5.54
C HIS A 36 11.30 -4.36 -5.28
N LEU A 37 10.17 -4.56 -5.96
CA LEU A 37 8.96 -3.76 -5.77
C LEU A 37 7.94 -4.50 -4.91
N HIS A 38 7.41 -3.82 -3.91
CA HIS A 38 6.37 -4.34 -3.04
C HIS A 38 5.15 -3.43 -3.06
N VAL A 39 4.01 -4.01 -2.71
CA VAL A 39 2.76 -3.30 -2.44
C VAL A 39 2.34 -3.60 -1.01
N LYS A 40 1.71 -2.61 -0.38
CA LYS A 40 1.19 -2.73 0.98
C LYS A 40 -0.33 -2.82 0.94
N MET A 41 -0.88 -3.69 1.78
CA MET A 41 -2.29 -3.66 2.10
C MET A 41 -2.56 -2.48 3.02
N PHE A 42 -3.42 -1.58 2.58
CA PHE A 42 -3.79 -0.38 3.28
C PHE A 42 -4.82 -0.66 4.36
N ASN A 43 -4.65 0.03 5.49
CA ASN A 43 -5.75 0.20 6.42
C ASN A 43 -6.75 1.25 5.88
N VAL A 44 -7.90 1.39 6.55
CA VAL A 44 -8.99 2.29 6.13
C VAL A 44 -8.52 3.74 5.93
N ARG A 45 -7.60 4.22 6.78
CA ARG A 45 -7.06 5.58 6.67
C ARG A 45 -6.17 5.71 5.44
N GLU A 46 -5.24 4.78 5.26
CA GLU A 46 -4.33 4.78 4.10
C GLU A 46 -5.09 4.68 2.79
N MET A 47 -6.16 3.88 2.73
CA MET A 47 -7.00 3.77 1.53
C MET A 47 -7.78 5.06 1.26
N THR A 48 -8.30 5.71 2.30
CA THR A 48 -8.94 7.03 2.18
C THR A 48 -7.95 8.07 1.65
N ASP A 49 -6.75 8.12 2.23
CA ASP A 49 -5.69 9.05 1.83
C ASP A 49 -5.26 8.79 0.37
N PHE A 50 -5.17 7.52 -0.05
CA PHE A 50 -4.88 7.13 -1.44
C PHE A 50 -5.92 7.68 -2.42
N PHE A 51 -7.21 7.47 -2.19
CA PHE A 51 -8.26 7.94 -3.10
C PHE A 51 -8.33 9.47 -3.15
N GLN A 52 -8.15 10.13 -1.99
CA GLN A 52 -8.08 11.58 -1.92
C GLN A 52 -6.95 12.12 -2.80
N ARG A 53 -5.74 11.56 -2.66
CA ARG A 53 -4.57 11.93 -3.49
C ARG A 53 -4.81 11.68 -4.97
N CYS A 54 -5.46 10.58 -5.35
CA CYS A 54 -5.79 10.31 -6.75
C CYS A 54 -6.73 11.37 -7.33
N SER A 55 -7.74 11.81 -6.58
CA SER A 55 -8.65 12.89 -6.99
C SER A 55 -7.94 14.25 -7.10
N GLU A 56 -6.97 14.52 -6.24
CA GLU A 56 -6.12 15.73 -6.35
C GLU A 56 -5.32 15.74 -7.65
N PHE A 57 -4.84 14.59 -8.12
CA PHE A 57 -4.07 14.51 -9.36
C PHE A 57 -4.90 14.88 -10.58
N GLU A 58 -6.14 14.40 -10.65
CA GLU A 58 -7.06 14.72 -11.76
C GLU A 58 -7.43 16.19 -11.85
N SER A 59 -7.40 16.92 -10.72
CA SER A 59 -7.82 18.32 -10.62
C SER A 59 -6.66 19.32 -10.65
N SER A 60 -5.44 18.90 -10.29
CA SER A 60 -4.32 19.82 -10.04
C SER A 60 -3.21 19.75 -11.08
N TYR A 61 -3.18 18.74 -11.95
CA TYR A 61 -2.10 18.51 -12.91
C TYR A 61 -2.64 18.19 -14.31
N ASP A 62 -2.05 18.82 -15.34
CA ASP A 62 -2.40 18.66 -16.77
C ASP A 62 -1.18 18.22 -17.61
N ASP A 63 -0.34 17.35 -17.04
CA ASP A 63 0.89 16.86 -17.67
C ASP A 63 0.79 15.41 -18.19
N GLY A 64 -0.40 14.80 -18.08
CA GLY A 64 -0.63 13.41 -18.48
C GLY A 64 0.02 12.35 -17.57
N LEU A 65 0.67 12.74 -16.47
CA LEU A 65 1.37 11.82 -15.57
C LEU A 65 0.52 11.35 -14.38
N ASN A 66 -0.78 11.65 -14.37
CA ASN A 66 -1.68 11.27 -13.26
C ASN A 66 -1.70 9.75 -13.04
N GLY A 67 -1.68 8.99 -14.13
CA GLY A 67 -1.54 7.53 -14.05
C GLY A 67 -0.25 7.11 -13.37
N VAL A 68 0.87 7.81 -13.56
CA VAL A 68 2.16 7.49 -12.93
C VAL A 68 2.17 7.90 -11.45
N ARG A 69 1.60 9.06 -11.12
CA ARG A 69 1.44 9.52 -9.72
C ARG A 69 0.65 8.53 -8.87
N GLU A 70 -0.41 7.96 -9.43
CA GLU A 70 -1.18 6.90 -8.78
C GLU A 70 -0.30 5.70 -8.41
N LYS A 71 0.59 5.25 -9.32
CA LYS A 71 1.46 4.08 -9.07
C LYS A 71 2.58 4.41 -8.09
N ALA A 72 3.07 5.65 -8.04
CA ALA A 72 4.01 6.10 -7.03
C ALA A 72 3.46 5.90 -5.60
N LEU A 73 2.15 6.07 -5.40
CA LEU A 73 1.50 5.83 -4.11
C LEU A 73 1.38 4.33 -3.73
N MET A 74 1.46 3.42 -4.71
CA MET A 74 1.29 1.98 -4.48
C MET A 74 2.58 1.27 -4.11
N ILE A 75 3.73 1.80 -4.58
CA ILE A 75 5.02 1.11 -4.50
C ILE A 75 5.73 1.43 -3.18
N VAL A 76 6.06 0.37 -2.46
CA VAL A 76 6.81 0.43 -1.21
C VAL A 76 8.02 -0.50 -1.24
N ASP A 77 8.94 -0.28 -0.30
CA ASP A 77 10.02 -1.22 -0.01
C ASP A 77 9.51 -2.42 0.84
N GLN A 78 10.41 -3.36 1.14
CA GLN A 78 10.11 -4.53 1.97
C GLN A 78 9.66 -4.20 3.40
N ASP A 79 9.95 -2.98 3.89
CA ASP A 79 9.54 -2.48 5.20
C ASP A 79 8.22 -1.68 5.13
N GLY A 80 7.65 -1.53 3.93
CA GLY A 80 6.39 -0.83 3.69
C GLY A 80 6.53 0.69 3.63
N LYS A 81 7.74 1.21 3.40
CA LYS A 81 7.99 2.64 3.21
C LYS A 81 7.84 3.00 1.74
N PRO A 82 7.26 4.17 1.40
CA PRO A 82 7.18 4.63 0.02
C PRO A 82 8.58 4.70 -0.61
N MET A 83 8.71 4.17 -1.82
CA MET A 83 9.94 4.29 -2.61
C MET A 83 9.94 5.48 -3.57
N PHE A 84 8.75 5.97 -3.92
CA PHE A 84 8.54 7.05 -4.87
C PHE A 84 7.55 8.06 -4.30
N TYR A 85 7.72 9.32 -4.67
CA TYR A 85 6.88 10.42 -4.24
C TYR A 85 6.14 11.02 -5.44
N PRO A 86 4.78 11.08 -5.42
CA PRO A 86 3.97 11.54 -6.55
C PRO A 86 4.13 13.03 -6.88
N ASP A 87 4.76 13.81 -5.99
CA ASP A 87 5.05 15.23 -6.19
C ASP A 87 6.52 15.48 -6.61
N SER A 88 7.35 14.43 -6.65
CA SER A 88 8.75 14.49 -7.11
C SER A 88 8.83 14.29 -8.62
N ARG A 89 9.31 15.30 -9.35
CA ARG A 89 9.45 15.20 -10.81
C ARG A 89 10.43 14.10 -11.22
N GLU A 90 11.53 13.96 -10.49
CA GLU A 90 12.55 12.94 -10.72
C GLU A 90 11.96 11.52 -10.60
N ASP A 91 11.15 11.29 -9.56
CA ASP A 91 10.52 9.98 -9.33
C ASP A 91 9.49 9.66 -10.43
N LEU A 92 8.72 10.66 -10.85
CA LEU A 92 7.72 10.47 -11.90
C LEU A 92 8.36 10.20 -13.26
N GLU A 93 9.47 10.86 -13.60
CA GLU A 93 10.22 10.60 -14.83
C GLU A 93 10.83 9.20 -14.80
N PHE A 94 11.44 8.81 -13.68
CA PHE A 94 11.96 7.45 -13.51
C PHE A 94 10.86 6.39 -13.66
N LEU A 95 9.71 6.58 -13.00
CA LEU A 95 8.59 5.66 -13.09
C LEU A 95 8.00 5.61 -14.51
N ALA A 96 7.93 6.75 -15.21
CA ALA A 96 7.44 6.81 -16.58
C ALA A 96 8.35 6.07 -17.57
N ASP A 97 9.66 5.98 -17.28
CA ASP A 97 10.64 5.23 -18.07
C ASP A 97 10.62 3.73 -17.80
N LEU A 98 9.97 3.26 -16.73
CA LEU A 98 9.83 1.83 -16.46
C LEU A 98 8.95 1.15 -17.52
N PRO A 99 9.20 -0.12 -17.85
CA PRO A 99 8.35 -0.87 -18.76
C PRO A 99 6.88 -0.86 -18.27
N SER A 100 5.94 -0.54 -19.15
CA SER A 100 4.51 -0.43 -18.79
C SER A 100 3.95 -1.69 -18.13
N LYS A 101 4.45 -2.88 -18.51
CA LYS A 101 4.11 -4.16 -17.87
C LYS A 101 4.42 -4.20 -16.36
N VAL A 102 5.46 -3.49 -15.92
CA VAL A 102 5.88 -3.44 -14.51
C VAL A 102 4.87 -2.62 -13.72
N LEU A 103 4.52 -1.43 -14.22
CA LEU A 103 3.50 -0.57 -13.59
C LEU A 103 2.10 -1.21 -13.60
N ALA A 104 1.76 -1.94 -14.67
CA ALA A 104 0.52 -2.71 -14.73
C ALA A 104 0.49 -3.81 -13.66
N ALA A 105 1.56 -4.59 -13.52
CA ALA A 105 1.65 -5.63 -12.50
C ALA A 105 1.59 -5.08 -11.06
N VAL A 106 2.21 -3.91 -10.81
CA VAL A 106 2.06 -3.18 -9.53
C VAL A 106 0.60 -2.86 -9.26
N GLN A 107 -0.10 -2.28 -10.24
CA GLN A 107 -1.50 -1.88 -10.09
C GLN A 107 -2.42 -3.09 -9.87
N ASP A 108 -2.28 -4.13 -10.69
CA ASP A 108 -3.07 -5.35 -10.60
C ASP A 108 -2.88 -6.03 -9.23
N HIS A 109 -1.64 -6.13 -8.76
CA HIS A 109 -1.33 -6.74 -7.47
C HIS A 109 -1.80 -5.89 -6.29
N PHE A 110 -1.68 -4.56 -6.39
CA PHE A 110 -2.22 -3.64 -5.39
C PHE A 110 -3.73 -3.82 -5.21
N PHE A 111 -4.50 -3.87 -6.30
CA PHE A 111 -5.95 -4.09 -6.24
C PHE A 111 -6.32 -5.52 -5.84
N LEU A 112 -5.50 -6.52 -6.17
CA LEU A 112 -5.71 -7.88 -5.71
C LEU A 112 -5.71 -7.96 -4.18
N ILE A 113 -4.73 -7.32 -3.53
CA ILE A 113 -4.59 -7.39 -2.06
C ILE A 113 -5.48 -6.40 -1.31
N ASN A 114 -5.81 -5.24 -1.91
CA ASN A 114 -6.66 -4.22 -1.29
C ASN A 114 -8.15 -4.34 -1.67
N GLY A 115 -8.48 -5.14 -2.69
CA GLY A 115 -9.85 -5.40 -3.11
C GLY A 115 -10.53 -6.54 -2.34
N ASP A 116 -11.78 -6.79 -2.69
CA ASP A 116 -12.63 -7.82 -2.06
C ASP A 116 -11.97 -9.19 -1.97
N ALA A 117 -11.17 -9.58 -2.97
CA ALA A 117 -10.47 -10.86 -3.00
C ALA A 117 -9.39 -10.95 -1.90
N GLY A 118 -8.58 -9.90 -1.74
CA GLY A 118 -7.56 -9.80 -0.69
C GLY A 118 -8.19 -9.78 0.70
N LEU A 119 -9.26 -9.02 0.88
CA LEU A 119 -10.01 -8.96 2.14
C LEU A 119 -10.63 -10.33 2.52
N LYS A 120 -11.21 -11.05 1.54
CA LYS A 120 -11.76 -12.40 1.77
C LYS A 120 -10.70 -13.43 2.16
N LYS A 121 -9.51 -13.38 1.54
CA LYS A 121 -8.39 -14.27 1.86
C LYS A 121 -7.92 -14.07 3.30
N GLN A 122 -7.80 -12.82 3.76
CA GLN A 122 -7.46 -12.54 5.15
C GLN A 122 -8.51 -12.99 6.16
N LEU A 123 -9.79 -12.81 5.84
CA LEU A 123 -10.88 -13.30 6.69
C LEU A 123 -10.86 -14.84 6.83
N GLN A 124 -10.35 -15.56 5.82
CA GLN A 124 -10.14 -17.00 5.91
C GLN A 124 -8.87 -17.33 6.71
N ASP A 125 -7.76 -16.66 6.46
CA ASP A 125 -6.49 -16.90 7.17
C ASP A 125 -6.62 -16.61 8.68
N ALA A 126 -7.34 -15.54 9.05
CA ALA A 126 -7.62 -15.19 10.44
C ALA A 126 -8.60 -16.15 11.14
N LYS A 127 -9.42 -16.90 10.39
CA LYS A 127 -10.30 -17.95 10.96
C LYS A 127 -9.59 -19.28 11.14
N ASN A 128 -8.45 -19.47 10.47
CA ASN A 128 -7.68 -20.71 10.46
C ASN A 128 -6.44 -20.66 11.38
N SER A 129 -6.14 -19.51 12.01
CA SER A 129 -5.13 -19.35 13.09
C SER A 129 -5.78 -19.29 14.46
#